data_AF-A0A1E7IXW3-F1
#
_entry.id   AF-A0A1E7IXW3-F1
#
_cell.length_a   1.000
_cell.length_b   1.000
_cell.length_c   1.000
_cell.angle_alpha   90.00
_cell.angle_beta   90.00
_cell.angle_gamma   90.00
#
_symmetry.space_group_name_H-M   'P 1'
#
loop_
_entity.id
_entity.type
_entity.pdbx_description
1 polymer ?
#
loop_
_entity_poly.entity_id
_entity_poly.type
_entity_poly.pdbx_seq_one_letter_code
_entity_poly.pdbx_strand_id
1 'polypeptide(L)'
;MKQIQRLMPLLLGTLLAFLPASLSAMEKQADTIDELLEMFDESSCMECHEEIHDAWSKSWHAQAVVSSLGGMHNFIVIGLAKEWETPLTKAQIMKCLDCHAPVVKYASEDLAVKIGEMIVTAFKEKGKPAGDSAKKELARLNVGCLSCHNIKATEVARGFNGPAEKGMIYGPKGEDAEDAHETLEAVDITRSSFCMQCHGIYKSADGETIQCNTLSGSYQDTYVAMGGSKTCQDCHMKKGHLFPGGHDLDTVKEGLGFEVQINSYQHLPGQIKNVKDPKRWVPSAVVNVFIENKAGHRVPDG
;
A
#
# COMPACT_ATOMS: atom_id res chain seq x y z
N MET A 1 84.04 -13.61 -35.08
CA MET A 1 83.45 -13.53 -33.72
C MET A 1 82.13 -14.28 -33.77
N LYS A 2 82.03 -15.47 -33.14
CA LYS A 2 81.16 -15.74 -31.95
C LYS A 2 79.82 -14.99 -32.03
N GLN A 3 78.63 -15.57 -31.91
CA GLN A 3 78.19 -16.89 -31.44
C GLN A 3 76.65 -16.97 -31.63
N ILE A 4 76.16 -18.19 -31.87
CA ILE A 4 74.96 -18.81 -31.24
C ILE A 4 73.56 -18.51 -31.79
N GLN A 5 73.01 -19.60 -32.35
CA GLN A 5 71.63 -20.02 -32.56
C GLN A 5 70.72 -19.82 -31.33
N ARG A 6 69.40 -19.60 -31.52
CA ARG A 6 68.36 -20.62 -31.22
C ARG A 6 66.94 -20.03 -31.29
N LEU A 7 66.05 -20.85 -31.84
CA LEU A 7 64.59 -20.83 -31.75
C LEU A 7 64.07 -21.04 -30.31
N MET A 8 62.77 -20.72 -30.17
CA MET A 8 61.76 -21.07 -29.12
C MET A 8 61.63 -20.16 -27.88
N PRO A 9 60.45 -20.09 -27.21
CA PRO A 9 59.09 -20.52 -27.60
C PRO A 9 57.94 -19.52 -27.25
N LEU A 10 56.73 -19.87 -27.72
CA LEU A 10 55.39 -19.70 -27.12
C LEU A 10 55.27 -18.91 -25.79
N LEU A 11 54.35 -17.93 -25.73
CA LEU A 11 53.46 -17.76 -24.58
C LEU A 11 52.21 -16.97 -24.99
N LEU A 12 51.14 -17.74 -25.19
CA LEU A 12 49.76 -17.32 -25.30
C LEU A 12 49.37 -16.66 -23.98
N GLY A 13 49.42 -15.33 -23.92
CA GLY A 13 49.00 -14.56 -22.75
C GLY A 13 47.48 -14.46 -22.68
N THR A 14 46.85 -15.41 -21.99
CA THR A 14 45.49 -15.31 -21.47
C THR A 14 45.38 -14.06 -20.59
N LEU A 15 44.87 -12.96 -21.14
CA LEU A 15 44.39 -11.84 -20.34
C LEU A 15 43.03 -12.26 -19.77
N LEU A 16 43.07 -12.83 -18.56
CA LEU A 16 41.89 -13.12 -17.76
C LEU A 16 41.01 -11.85 -17.70
N ALA A 17 39.77 -11.99 -18.15
CA ALA A 17 38.70 -11.09 -17.82
C ALA A 17 38.56 -11.04 -16.29
N PHE A 18 39.00 -9.94 -15.68
CA PHE A 18 38.52 -9.55 -14.36
C PHE A 18 37.06 -9.13 -14.51
N LEU A 19 36.17 -10.12 -14.56
CA LEU A 19 34.79 -9.92 -14.16
C LEU A 19 34.82 -9.77 -12.63
N PRO A 20 34.46 -8.60 -12.07
CA PRO A 20 34.13 -8.57 -10.66
C PRO A 20 32.85 -9.39 -10.53
N ALA A 21 32.99 -10.65 -10.11
CA ALA A 21 31.88 -11.38 -9.53
C ALA A 21 31.54 -10.68 -8.21
N SER A 22 30.76 -9.60 -8.31
CA SER A 22 29.91 -9.15 -7.22
C SER A 22 28.89 -10.27 -7.01
N LEU A 23 29.31 -11.29 -6.25
CA LEU A 23 28.43 -12.20 -5.53
C LEU A 23 27.66 -11.34 -4.54
N SER A 24 26.60 -10.68 -5.02
CA SER A 24 25.54 -10.23 -4.13
C SER A 24 25.10 -11.44 -3.36
N ALA A 25 25.35 -11.46 -2.05
CA ALA A 25 24.80 -12.48 -1.17
C ALA A 25 23.30 -12.54 -1.44
N MET A 26 22.81 -13.69 -1.92
CA MET A 26 21.40 -13.86 -2.22
C MET A 26 20.66 -13.70 -0.89
N GLU A 27 19.87 -12.63 -0.77
CA GLU A 27 19.12 -12.32 0.43
C GLU A 27 18.23 -13.52 0.79
N LYS A 28 18.29 -13.97 2.05
CA LYS A 28 17.58 -15.18 2.50
C LYS A 28 16.08 -15.03 2.20
N GLN A 29 15.51 -15.98 1.47
CA GLN A 29 14.07 -16.04 1.19
C GLN A 29 13.37 -17.03 2.13
N ALA A 30 12.09 -16.79 2.44
CA ALA A 30 11.25 -17.68 3.24
C ALA A 30 10.41 -18.59 2.34
N ASP A 31 10.30 -19.87 2.69
CA ASP A 31 9.51 -20.87 1.96
C ASP A 31 8.13 -21.12 2.61
N THR A 32 7.92 -20.61 3.82
CA THR A 32 6.63 -20.65 4.52
C THR A 32 6.21 -19.28 5.07
N ILE A 33 4.91 -19.10 5.33
CA ILE A 33 4.42 -17.88 6.02
C ILE A 33 5.00 -17.80 7.44
N ASP A 34 5.18 -18.93 8.12
CA ASP A 34 5.76 -18.95 9.48
C ASP A 34 7.20 -18.41 9.48
N GLU A 35 8.05 -18.90 8.58
CA GLU A 35 9.42 -18.38 8.41
C GLU A 35 9.42 -16.90 8.04
N LEU A 36 8.46 -16.47 7.21
CA LEU A 36 8.35 -15.08 6.80
C LEU A 36 7.99 -14.17 7.99
N LEU A 37 7.06 -14.60 8.83
CA LEU A 37 6.65 -13.86 10.02
C LEU A 37 7.73 -13.89 11.10
N GLU A 38 8.52 -14.95 11.21
CA GLU A 38 9.68 -15.00 12.10
C GLU A 38 10.79 -14.03 11.65
N MET A 39 11.01 -13.89 10.34
CA MET A 39 11.97 -12.94 9.79
C MET A 39 11.61 -11.46 10.05
N PHE A 40 10.32 -11.18 10.25
CA PHE A 40 9.77 -9.85 10.49
C PHE A 40 8.90 -9.86 11.76
N ASP A 41 9.36 -10.54 12.80
CA ASP A 41 8.61 -10.61 14.04
C ASP A 41 8.50 -9.21 14.67
N GLU A 42 7.26 -8.80 14.91
CA GLU A 42 6.89 -7.53 15.51
C GLU A 42 6.12 -7.74 16.82
N SER A 43 6.12 -8.97 17.34
CA SER A 43 5.41 -9.34 18.56
C SER A 43 5.94 -8.58 19.79
N SER A 44 7.25 -8.33 19.86
CA SER A 44 7.87 -7.57 20.96
C SER A 44 7.48 -6.09 20.97
N CYS A 45 7.07 -5.52 19.84
CA CYS A 45 6.73 -4.10 19.75
C CYS A 45 5.56 -3.75 20.70
N MET A 46 4.58 -4.65 20.85
CA MET A 46 3.40 -4.39 21.67
C MET A 46 3.68 -4.41 23.18
N GLU A 47 4.83 -4.96 23.61
CA GLU A 47 5.22 -4.97 25.03
C GLU A 47 5.51 -3.55 25.54
N CYS A 48 6.02 -2.67 24.66
CA CYS A 48 6.34 -1.28 24.98
C CYS A 48 5.40 -0.27 24.29
N HIS A 49 4.75 -0.65 23.18
CA HIS A 49 3.90 0.23 22.37
C HIS A 49 2.43 -0.23 22.31
N GLU A 50 1.86 -0.55 23.47
CA GLU A 50 0.49 -1.08 23.59
C GLU A 50 -0.57 -0.20 22.91
N GLU A 51 -0.56 1.12 23.17
CA GLU A 51 -1.54 2.05 22.59
C GLU A 51 -1.45 2.13 21.05
N ILE A 52 -0.22 2.10 20.52
CA ILE A 52 0.03 2.09 19.08
C ILE A 52 -0.49 0.79 18.47
N HIS A 53 -0.18 -0.35 19.09
CA HIS A 53 -0.63 -1.66 18.65
C HIS A 53 -2.17 -1.79 18.71
N ASP A 54 -2.82 -1.31 19.77
CA ASP A 54 -4.28 -1.32 19.88
C ASP A 54 -4.95 -0.49 18.77
N ALA A 55 -4.39 0.68 18.45
CA ALA A 55 -4.87 1.49 17.32
C ALA A 55 -4.63 0.80 15.97
N TRP A 56 -3.42 0.28 15.74
CA TRP A 56 -3.05 -0.38 14.48
C TRP A 56 -3.83 -1.67 14.23
N SER A 57 -4.01 -2.52 15.23
CA SER A 57 -4.71 -3.81 15.09
C SER A 57 -6.18 -3.66 14.67
N LYS A 58 -6.78 -2.48 14.90
CA LYS A 58 -8.14 -2.10 14.46
C LYS A 58 -8.16 -1.39 13.10
N SER A 59 -6.99 -1.05 12.55
CA SER A 59 -6.87 -0.35 11.28
C SER A 59 -7.08 -1.27 10.08
N TRP A 60 -7.33 -0.66 8.91
CA TRP A 60 -7.37 -1.39 7.64
C TRP A 60 -5.98 -1.80 7.14
N HIS A 61 -4.90 -1.22 7.69
CA HIS A 61 -3.53 -1.67 7.41
C HIS A 61 -3.26 -3.06 8.00
N ALA A 62 -3.72 -3.32 9.23
CA ALA A 62 -3.66 -4.64 9.85
C ALA A 62 -4.52 -5.69 9.12
N GLN A 63 -5.49 -5.25 8.33
CA GLN A 63 -6.42 -6.12 7.59
C GLN A 63 -6.18 -6.10 6.07
N ALA A 64 -5.08 -5.48 5.62
CA ALA A 64 -4.90 -5.05 4.24
C ALA A 64 -5.05 -6.18 3.21
N VAL A 65 -4.56 -7.39 3.50
CA VAL A 65 -4.71 -8.54 2.58
C VAL A 65 -6.16 -8.98 2.50
N VAL A 66 -6.79 -9.24 3.65
CA VAL A 66 -8.12 -9.83 3.70
C VAL A 66 -9.23 -8.86 3.31
N SER A 67 -9.01 -7.55 3.44
CA SER A 67 -9.93 -6.51 2.96
C SER A 67 -9.93 -6.39 1.43
N SER A 68 -8.84 -6.79 0.77
CA SER A 68 -8.64 -6.57 -0.67
C SER A 68 -8.73 -7.84 -1.52
N LEU A 69 -9.20 -8.95 -0.95
CA LEU A 69 -9.29 -10.26 -1.63
C LEU A 69 -10.01 -10.19 -2.98
N GLY A 70 -11.10 -9.42 -3.09
CA GLY A 70 -11.86 -9.34 -4.34
C GLY A 70 -11.09 -8.70 -5.49
N GLY A 71 -10.38 -7.60 -5.22
CA GLY A 71 -9.54 -6.92 -6.21
C GLY A 71 -8.37 -7.81 -6.64
N MET A 72 -7.66 -8.39 -5.67
CA MET A 72 -6.53 -9.29 -5.95
C MET A 72 -6.96 -10.57 -6.69
N HIS A 73 -8.09 -11.17 -6.30
CA HIS A 73 -8.69 -12.30 -7.02
C HIS A 73 -8.97 -11.93 -8.48
N ASN A 74 -9.61 -10.79 -8.73
CA ASN A 74 -9.94 -10.37 -10.09
C ASN A 74 -8.70 -10.10 -10.92
N PHE A 75 -7.67 -9.47 -10.33
CA PHE A 75 -6.39 -9.31 -10.99
C PHE A 75 -5.78 -10.65 -11.40
N ILE A 76 -5.75 -11.65 -10.51
CA ILE A 76 -5.17 -12.97 -10.79
C ILE A 76 -5.99 -13.76 -11.83
N VAL A 77 -7.29 -13.88 -11.63
CA VAL A 77 -8.14 -14.79 -12.41
C VAL A 77 -8.64 -14.17 -13.72
N ILE A 78 -8.89 -12.86 -13.72
CA ILE A 78 -9.36 -12.14 -14.91
C ILE A 78 -8.18 -11.48 -15.61
N GLY A 79 -7.45 -10.61 -14.92
CA GLY A 79 -6.32 -9.87 -15.51
C GLY A 79 -5.23 -10.80 -16.03
N LEU A 80 -4.53 -11.50 -15.15
CA LEU A 80 -3.40 -12.35 -15.52
C LEU A 80 -3.85 -13.57 -16.34
N ALA A 81 -4.74 -14.39 -15.79
CA ALA A 81 -5.02 -15.69 -16.39
C ALA A 81 -5.87 -15.62 -17.67
N LYS A 82 -6.80 -14.66 -17.78
CA LYS A 82 -7.76 -14.60 -18.89
C LYS A 82 -7.43 -13.51 -19.91
N GLU A 83 -7.08 -12.30 -19.47
CA GLU A 83 -6.85 -11.18 -20.38
C GLU A 83 -5.42 -11.14 -20.89
N TRP A 84 -4.44 -11.39 -20.01
CA TRP A 84 -3.02 -11.30 -20.34
C TRP A 84 -2.39 -12.65 -20.66
N GLU A 85 -3.12 -13.74 -20.43
CA GLU A 85 -2.66 -15.13 -20.61
C GLU A 85 -1.28 -15.38 -19.98
N THR A 86 -1.04 -14.76 -18.82
CA THR A 86 0.25 -14.72 -18.14
C THR A 86 0.19 -15.56 -16.86
N PRO A 87 1.20 -16.41 -16.57
CA PRO A 87 1.21 -17.19 -15.34
C PRO A 87 1.34 -16.30 -14.11
N LEU A 88 0.78 -16.77 -13.01
CA LEU A 88 1.02 -16.17 -11.69
C LEU A 88 2.49 -16.41 -11.30
N THR A 89 3.20 -15.33 -10.97
CA THR A 89 4.58 -15.34 -10.46
C THR A 89 4.68 -14.41 -9.25
N LYS A 90 5.80 -14.47 -8.52
CA LYS A 90 6.12 -13.51 -7.45
C LYS A 90 6.06 -12.08 -7.97
N ALA A 91 6.65 -11.81 -9.14
CA ALA A 91 6.65 -10.48 -9.73
C ALA A 91 5.22 -9.96 -9.97
N GLN A 92 4.31 -10.84 -10.41
CA GLN A 92 2.91 -10.48 -10.62
C GLN A 92 2.16 -10.26 -9.29
N ILE A 93 2.30 -11.16 -8.32
CA ILE A 93 1.55 -11.00 -7.04
C ILE A 93 2.07 -9.82 -6.21
N MET A 94 3.35 -9.47 -6.33
CA MET A 94 3.91 -8.28 -5.67
C MET A 94 3.30 -6.98 -6.18
N LYS A 95 2.64 -6.95 -7.35
CA LYS A 95 1.84 -5.80 -7.78
C LYS A 95 0.71 -5.46 -6.81
N CYS A 96 0.25 -6.43 -6.04
CA CYS A 96 -0.71 -6.23 -4.95
C CYS A 96 0.00 -6.23 -3.59
N LEU A 97 0.87 -7.21 -3.35
CA LEU A 97 1.41 -7.47 -2.03
C LEU A 97 2.53 -6.53 -1.61
N ASP A 98 3.15 -5.79 -2.54
CA ASP A 98 4.09 -4.73 -2.18
C ASP A 98 3.42 -3.61 -1.35
N CYS A 99 2.09 -3.46 -1.48
CA CYS A 99 1.29 -2.52 -0.69
C CYS A 99 0.46 -3.21 0.40
N HIS A 100 -0.05 -4.44 0.16
CA HIS A 100 -0.97 -5.11 1.06
C HIS A 100 -0.31 -6.07 2.07
N ALA A 101 0.90 -6.55 1.78
CA ALA A 101 1.73 -7.34 2.70
C ALA A 101 3.22 -7.24 2.32
N PRO A 102 3.88 -6.08 2.57
CA PRO A 102 5.22 -5.81 2.06
C PRO A 102 6.27 -6.88 2.41
N VAL A 103 6.09 -7.59 3.53
CA VAL A 103 6.93 -8.73 3.94
C VAL A 103 7.04 -9.81 2.85
N VAL A 104 6.02 -9.99 1.98
CA VAL A 104 6.05 -11.00 0.91
C VAL A 104 7.14 -10.75 -0.14
N LYS A 105 7.74 -9.55 -0.17
CA LYS A 105 8.98 -9.28 -0.92
C LYS A 105 10.10 -10.29 -0.61
N TYR A 106 10.12 -10.84 0.61
CA TYR A 106 11.13 -11.79 1.09
C TYR A 106 10.70 -13.26 0.99
N ALA A 107 9.52 -13.54 0.43
CA ALA A 107 9.10 -14.91 0.13
C ALA A 107 9.89 -15.51 -1.04
N SER A 108 10.03 -16.84 -1.10
CA SER A 108 10.44 -17.53 -2.32
C SER A 108 9.38 -17.41 -3.41
N GLU A 109 9.75 -17.72 -4.65
CA GLU A 109 8.81 -17.74 -5.79
C GLU A 109 7.61 -18.64 -5.49
N ASP A 110 7.88 -19.86 -5.01
CA ASP A 110 6.86 -20.86 -4.71
C ASP A 110 5.92 -20.40 -3.59
N LEU A 111 6.46 -19.80 -2.52
CA LEU A 111 5.63 -19.26 -1.44
C LEU A 111 4.75 -18.10 -1.94
N ALA A 112 5.30 -17.19 -2.75
CA ALA A 112 4.55 -16.05 -3.28
C ALA A 112 3.40 -16.51 -4.20
N VAL A 113 3.65 -17.50 -5.06
CA VAL A 113 2.61 -18.13 -5.90
C VAL A 113 1.54 -18.79 -5.03
N LYS A 114 1.95 -19.57 -4.01
CA LYS A 114 1.02 -20.19 -3.06
C LYS A 114 0.16 -19.17 -2.32
N ILE A 115 0.69 -18.01 -1.95
CA ILE A 115 -0.09 -16.90 -1.37
C ILE A 115 -1.14 -16.40 -2.37
N GLY A 116 -0.77 -16.21 -3.65
CA GLY A 116 -1.72 -15.84 -4.69
C GLY A 116 -2.83 -16.88 -4.89
N GLU A 117 -2.51 -18.17 -4.88
CA GLU A 117 -3.50 -19.26 -4.92
C GLU A 117 -4.42 -19.28 -3.69
N MET A 118 -3.87 -19.00 -2.50
CA MET A 118 -4.67 -18.85 -1.28
C MET A 118 -5.63 -17.67 -1.39
N ILE A 119 -5.24 -16.54 -1.98
CA ILE A 119 -6.13 -15.39 -2.23
C ILE A 119 -7.31 -15.81 -3.11
N VAL A 120 -7.04 -16.55 -4.18
CA VAL A 120 -8.10 -17.05 -5.08
C VAL A 120 -9.04 -18.00 -4.34
N THR A 121 -8.49 -18.94 -3.57
CA THR A 121 -9.25 -19.89 -2.74
C THR A 121 -10.13 -19.15 -1.73
N ALA A 122 -9.56 -18.21 -0.97
CA ALA A 122 -10.24 -17.45 0.07
C ALA A 122 -11.45 -16.66 -0.47
N PHE A 123 -11.34 -16.14 -1.69
CA PHE A 123 -12.43 -15.41 -2.33
C PHE A 123 -13.49 -16.33 -2.95
N LYS A 124 -13.09 -17.32 -3.75
CA LYS A 124 -14.02 -18.20 -4.49
C LYS A 124 -14.77 -19.16 -3.59
N GLU A 125 -14.12 -19.64 -2.53
CA GLU A 125 -14.68 -20.62 -1.58
C GLU A 125 -15.16 -19.95 -0.29
N LYS A 126 -15.53 -18.67 -0.34
CA LYS A 126 -16.02 -17.90 0.83
C LYS A 126 -17.17 -18.62 1.54
N GLY A 127 -17.03 -18.81 2.86
CA GLY A 127 -18.02 -19.52 3.68
C GLY A 127 -17.94 -21.04 3.60
N LYS A 128 -16.90 -21.59 2.95
CA LYS A 128 -16.56 -23.02 2.98
C LYS A 128 -15.27 -23.22 3.76
N PRO A 129 -15.02 -24.43 4.32
CA PRO A 129 -13.84 -24.70 5.15
C PRO A 129 -12.51 -24.33 4.49
N ALA A 130 -12.34 -24.61 3.19
CA ALA A 130 -11.12 -24.28 2.46
C ALA A 130 -10.90 -22.77 2.33
N GLY A 131 -11.95 -22.02 1.99
CA GLY A 131 -11.88 -20.56 1.87
C GLY A 131 -11.66 -19.87 3.21
N ASP A 132 -12.33 -20.34 4.27
CA ASP A 132 -12.17 -19.79 5.62
C ASP A 132 -10.77 -20.08 6.18
N SER A 133 -10.22 -21.27 5.93
CA SER A 133 -8.84 -21.60 6.31
C SER A 133 -7.82 -20.74 5.55
N ALA A 134 -7.99 -20.57 4.23
CA ALA A 134 -7.10 -19.73 3.43
C ALA A 134 -7.15 -18.26 3.90
N LYS A 135 -8.36 -17.75 4.18
CA LYS A 135 -8.53 -16.40 4.72
C LYS A 135 -7.86 -16.23 6.08
N LYS A 136 -7.97 -17.22 6.97
CA LYS A 136 -7.33 -17.18 8.29
C LYS A 136 -5.82 -17.12 8.18
N GLU A 137 -5.24 -17.89 7.27
CA GLU A 137 -3.79 -17.87 7.03
C GLU A 137 -3.34 -16.53 6.44
N LEU A 138 -4.07 -16.02 5.44
CA LEU A 138 -3.80 -14.71 4.83
C LEU A 138 -3.97 -13.54 5.80
N ALA A 139 -4.82 -13.65 6.82
CA ALA A 139 -5.01 -12.60 7.82
C ALA A 139 -3.76 -12.34 8.68
N ARG A 140 -2.80 -13.27 8.67
CA ARG A 140 -1.50 -13.11 9.34
C ARG A 140 -0.55 -12.20 8.55
N LEU A 141 -0.82 -12.03 7.24
CA LEU A 141 -0.08 -11.13 6.37
C LEU A 141 -0.81 -9.78 6.32
N ASN A 142 -0.08 -8.71 6.58
CA ASN A 142 -0.65 -7.37 6.73
C ASN A 142 0.39 -6.28 6.42
N VAL A 143 -0.02 -5.02 6.56
CA VAL A 143 0.89 -3.89 6.66
C VAL A 143 1.21 -3.66 8.14
N GLY A 144 2.21 -4.38 8.63
CA GLY A 144 2.68 -4.36 10.02
C GLY A 144 3.57 -3.17 10.39
N CYS A 145 4.06 -3.16 11.62
CA CYS A 145 5.02 -2.20 12.14
C CYS A 145 6.26 -2.13 11.24
N LEU A 146 6.88 -3.28 10.96
CA LEU A 146 8.11 -3.36 10.15
C LEU A 146 7.86 -3.08 8.66
N SER A 147 6.62 -3.19 8.20
CA SER A 147 6.27 -2.76 6.85
C SER A 147 6.56 -1.27 6.66
N CYS A 148 6.16 -0.45 7.62
CA CYS A 148 6.37 1.00 7.59
C CYS A 148 7.73 1.42 8.14
N HIS A 149 8.11 0.87 9.31
CA HIS A 149 9.30 1.25 10.06
C HIS A 149 10.57 0.48 9.65
N ASN A 150 10.53 -0.30 8.56
CA ASN A 150 11.73 -0.87 7.96
C ASN A 150 11.59 -0.99 6.44
N ILE A 151 10.73 -1.90 5.96
CA ILE A 151 10.67 -2.30 4.54
C ILE A 151 10.41 -1.13 3.60
N LYS A 152 9.51 -0.22 3.97
CA LYS A 152 9.13 0.95 3.17
C LYS A 152 9.80 2.26 3.59
N ALA A 153 10.57 2.25 4.68
CA ALA A 153 11.10 3.47 5.29
C ALA A 153 12.06 4.24 4.35
N THR A 154 12.82 3.52 3.54
CA THR A 154 13.84 4.11 2.64
C THR A 154 13.41 4.13 1.18
N GLU A 155 12.26 3.55 0.82
CA GLU A 155 11.89 3.24 -0.55
C GLU A 155 11.38 4.47 -1.35
N VAL A 156 10.99 5.57 -0.69
CA VAL A 156 10.60 6.85 -1.35
C VAL A 156 11.71 7.35 -2.28
N ALA A 157 12.96 7.27 -1.84
CA ALA A 157 14.13 7.69 -2.59
C ALA A 157 15.25 6.65 -2.47
N ARG A 158 14.94 5.36 -2.71
CA ARG A 158 15.88 4.24 -2.51
C ARG A 158 17.27 4.43 -3.13
N GLY A 159 17.36 5.08 -4.30
CA GLY A 159 18.64 5.36 -4.94
C GLY A 159 19.56 6.31 -4.13
N PHE A 160 18.98 7.16 -3.30
CA PHE A 160 19.68 8.06 -2.39
C PHE A 160 19.80 7.46 -0.98
N ASN A 161 18.72 6.89 -0.46
CA ASN A 161 18.64 6.35 0.91
C ASN A 161 19.33 4.98 1.07
N GLY A 162 19.48 4.22 -0.02
CA GLY A 162 19.91 2.83 0.05
C GLY A 162 18.80 1.85 0.47
N PRO A 163 19.07 0.53 0.45
CA PRO A 163 18.15 -0.45 1.00
C PRO A 163 18.02 -0.28 2.53
N ALA A 164 16.87 -0.65 3.08
CA ALA A 164 16.67 -0.69 4.52
C ALA A 164 17.68 -1.64 5.18
N GLU A 165 18.26 -1.21 6.29
CA GLU A 165 19.22 -2.02 7.05
C GLU A 165 18.52 -3.13 7.83
N LYS A 166 19.16 -4.30 7.87
CA LYS A 166 18.60 -5.47 8.54
C LYS A 166 18.61 -5.26 10.05
N GLY A 167 17.44 -5.41 10.68
CA GLY A 167 17.28 -5.29 12.13
C GLY A 167 17.13 -3.84 12.63
N MET A 168 17.19 -2.85 11.74
CA MET A 168 17.03 -1.45 12.10
C MET A 168 15.56 -1.03 12.06
N ILE A 169 15.17 -0.19 13.01
CA ILE A 169 13.86 0.48 13.01
C ILE A 169 14.06 1.90 12.48
N TYR A 170 13.15 2.40 11.65
CA TYR A 170 13.24 3.74 11.11
C TYR A 170 12.15 4.63 11.72
N GLY A 171 12.58 5.78 12.23
CA GLY A 171 11.70 6.76 12.87
C GLY A 171 12.01 8.18 12.39
N PRO A 172 11.17 9.15 12.77
CA PRO A 172 11.33 10.54 12.31
C PRO A 172 12.56 11.27 12.85
N LYS A 173 13.24 10.73 13.89
CA LYS A 173 14.32 11.43 14.60
C LYS A 173 15.56 10.59 14.89
N GLY A 174 15.61 9.31 14.48
CA GLY A 174 16.76 8.43 14.70
C GLY A 174 17.25 8.41 16.15
N GLU A 175 16.34 8.12 17.08
CA GLU A 175 16.64 8.09 18.52
C GLU A 175 16.92 6.66 18.96
N ASP A 176 18.08 6.41 19.58
CA ASP A 176 18.36 5.10 20.18
C ASP A 176 17.34 4.81 21.29
N ALA A 177 16.58 3.73 21.14
CA ALA A 177 15.68 3.22 22.16
C ALA A 177 16.46 2.39 23.19
N GLU A 178 17.65 2.88 23.57
CA GLU A 178 18.63 2.19 24.40
C GLU A 178 18.86 0.74 23.93
N ASP A 179 18.68 -0.25 24.81
CA ASP A 179 18.94 -1.66 24.55
C ASP A 179 17.78 -2.38 23.81
N ALA A 180 16.64 -1.72 23.55
CA ALA A 180 15.46 -2.38 23.00
C ALA A 180 15.56 -2.60 21.48
N HIS A 181 15.92 -1.54 20.74
CA HIS A 181 16.19 -1.59 19.30
C HIS A 181 16.93 -0.33 18.84
N GLU A 182 17.79 -0.49 17.85
CA GLU A 182 18.48 0.62 17.19
C GLU A 182 17.52 1.31 16.21
N THR A 183 17.48 2.65 16.27
CA THR A 183 16.59 3.45 15.42
C THR A 183 17.37 4.41 14.53
N LEU A 184 17.13 4.33 13.22
CA LEU A 184 17.68 5.26 12.24
C LEU A 184 16.66 6.34 11.86
N GLU A 185 17.16 7.52 11.49
CA GLU A 185 16.31 8.60 10.99
C GLU A 185 15.84 8.31 9.55
N ALA A 186 14.53 8.41 9.33
CA ALA A 186 13.91 8.45 8.00
C ALA A 186 12.99 9.66 7.89
N VAL A 187 13.52 10.75 7.34
CA VAL A 187 12.75 12.01 7.14
C VAL A 187 11.52 11.76 6.28
N ASP A 188 11.60 10.86 5.30
CA ASP A 188 10.50 10.52 4.39
C ASP A 188 9.25 10.08 5.15
N ILE A 189 9.38 9.40 6.30
CA ILE A 189 8.24 8.92 7.11
C ILE A 189 7.35 10.06 7.62
N THR A 190 7.87 11.29 7.65
CA THR A 190 7.14 12.53 8.05
C THR A 190 6.47 13.24 6.88
N ARG A 191 6.64 12.74 5.65
CA ARG A 191 6.16 13.38 4.41
C ARG A 191 5.06 12.55 3.77
N SER A 192 4.15 13.22 3.05
CA SER A 192 3.09 12.53 2.30
C SER A 192 3.64 11.52 1.28
N SER A 193 4.85 11.76 0.75
CA SER A 193 5.54 10.86 -0.20
C SER A 193 5.71 9.44 0.34
N PHE A 194 5.87 9.28 1.66
CA PHE A 194 5.94 7.96 2.27
C PHE A 194 4.65 7.17 2.12
N CYS A 195 3.50 7.80 2.34
CA CYS A 195 2.18 7.18 2.15
C CYS A 195 1.88 6.90 0.67
N MET A 196 2.38 7.77 -0.22
CA MET A 196 2.16 7.68 -1.68
C MET A 196 2.82 6.46 -2.33
N GLN A 197 3.74 5.78 -1.64
CA GLN A 197 4.31 4.51 -2.09
C GLN A 197 3.23 3.44 -2.33
N CYS A 198 2.15 3.47 -1.53
CA CYS A 198 1.00 2.57 -1.65
C CYS A 198 -0.27 3.33 -2.06
N HIS A 199 -0.45 4.56 -1.57
CA HIS A 199 -1.57 5.45 -1.91
C HIS A 199 -1.31 6.28 -3.16
N GLY A 200 -0.63 5.70 -4.15
CA GLY A 200 -0.33 6.37 -5.38
C GLY A 200 0.03 5.46 -6.53
N ILE A 201 0.91 5.95 -7.39
CA ILE A 201 1.39 5.22 -8.55
C ILE A 201 2.42 4.21 -8.09
N TYR A 202 2.07 2.93 -8.18
CA TYR A 202 3.03 1.85 -7.97
C TYR A 202 3.79 1.55 -9.26
N LYS A 203 5.10 1.34 -9.14
CA LYS A 203 5.97 0.89 -10.23
C LYS A 203 6.49 -0.49 -9.89
N SER A 204 6.08 -1.50 -10.66
CA SER A 204 6.53 -2.87 -10.45
C SER A 204 7.94 -3.09 -10.97
N ALA A 205 8.58 -4.16 -10.51
CA ALA A 205 9.94 -4.53 -10.89
C ALA A 205 10.08 -4.86 -12.40
N ASP A 206 9.00 -5.23 -13.07
CA ASP A 206 8.95 -5.45 -14.53
C ASP A 206 8.76 -4.15 -15.33
N GLY A 207 8.69 -3.00 -14.67
CA GLY A 207 8.57 -1.68 -15.29
C GLY A 207 7.13 -1.23 -15.57
N GLU A 208 6.12 -2.07 -15.28
CA GLU A 208 4.74 -1.63 -15.35
C GLU A 208 4.43 -0.57 -14.29
N THR A 209 3.49 0.29 -14.62
CA THR A 209 3.01 1.34 -13.74
C THR A 209 1.54 1.11 -13.49
N ILE A 210 1.17 0.98 -12.22
CA ILE A 210 -0.17 0.60 -11.79
C ILE A 210 -0.73 1.72 -10.94
N GLN A 211 -1.84 2.30 -11.40
CA GLN A 211 -2.63 3.26 -10.64
C GLN A 211 -3.67 2.48 -9.83
N CYS A 212 -3.29 1.99 -8.64
CA CYS A 212 -4.20 1.23 -7.79
C CYS A 212 -5.30 2.12 -7.16
N ASN A 213 -5.01 3.40 -6.96
CA ASN A 213 -5.92 4.42 -6.44
C ASN A 213 -5.54 5.80 -6.98
N THR A 214 -6.41 6.80 -6.85
CA THR A 214 -6.16 8.17 -7.32
C THR A 214 -5.75 9.15 -6.22
N LEU A 215 -5.50 8.66 -5.00
CA LEU A 215 -5.35 9.48 -3.79
C LEU A 215 -4.15 10.44 -3.87
N SER A 216 -2.96 9.93 -4.18
CA SER A 216 -1.77 10.79 -4.36
C SER A 216 -1.96 11.84 -5.45
N GLY A 217 -2.57 11.46 -6.58
CA GLY A 217 -2.79 12.35 -7.72
C GLY A 217 -3.75 13.47 -7.35
N SER A 218 -4.90 13.14 -6.76
CA SER A 218 -5.86 14.17 -6.34
C SER A 218 -5.32 15.05 -5.20
N TYR A 219 -4.52 14.50 -4.29
CA TYR A 219 -3.80 15.27 -3.28
C TYR A 219 -2.82 16.28 -3.90
N GLN A 220 -1.98 15.83 -4.85
CA GLN A 220 -0.98 16.68 -5.49
C GLN A 220 -1.63 17.72 -6.42
N ASP A 221 -2.47 17.26 -7.35
CA ASP A 221 -2.99 18.07 -8.45
C ASP A 221 -4.10 19.03 -8.02
N THR A 222 -4.75 18.75 -6.89
CA THR A 222 -5.85 19.58 -6.37
C THR A 222 -5.47 20.23 -5.06
N TYR A 223 -5.28 19.46 -3.98
CA TYR A 223 -5.10 20.05 -2.65
C TYR A 223 -3.82 20.88 -2.53
N VAL A 224 -2.67 20.29 -2.87
CA VAL A 224 -1.38 21.00 -2.83
C VAL A 224 -1.34 22.13 -3.85
N ALA A 225 -1.81 21.89 -5.08
CA ALA A 225 -1.86 22.92 -6.13
C ALA A 225 -2.72 24.14 -5.76
N MET A 226 -3.76 23.95 -4.94
CA MET A 226 -4.59 25.05 -4.41
C MET A 226 -4.04 25.68 -3.11
N GLY A 227 -2.80 25.35 -2.72
CA GLY A 227 -2.13 25.93 -1.55
C GLY A 227 -2.31 25.15 -0.25
N GLY A 228 -2.82 23.91 -0.31
CA GLY A 228 -2.84 23.00 0.82
C GLY A 228 -1.43 22.66 1.31
N SER A 229 -1.23 22.71 2.63
CA SER A 229 0.10 22.54 3.24
C SER A 229 0.20 21.35 4.20
N LYS A 230 -0.92 20.68 4.53
CA LYS A 230 -0.93 19.54 5.43
C LYS A 230 -0.46 18.28 4.73
N THR A 231 0.28 17.46 5.45
CA THR A 231 0.68 16.11 5.05
C THR A 231 -0.45 15.11 5.25
N CYS A 232 -0.31 13.91 4.68
CA CYS A 232 -1.22 12.80 4.97
C CYS A 232 -1.29 12.53 6.48
N GLN A 233 -0.12 12.54 7.14
CA GLN A 233 0.07 12.28 8.56
C GLN A 233 -0.67 13.31 9.42
N ASP A 234 -0.62 14.61 9.06
CA ASP A 234 -1.29 15.69 9.78
C ASP A 234 -2.80 15.49 9.93
N CYS A 235 -3.42 14.71 9.04
CA CYS A 235 -4.85 14.38 9.07
C CYS A 235 -5.10 12.95 9.54
N HIS A 236 -4.42 11.95 8.96
CA HIS A 236 -4.72 10.53 9.16
C HIS A 236 -3.97 9.88 10.33
N MET A 237 -2.97 10.53 10.94
CA MET A 237 -2.28 10.00 12.12
C MET A 237 -2.69 10.68 13.43
N LYS A 238 -3.72 11.55 13.40
CA LYS A 238 -4.24 12.22 14.62
C LYS A 238 -4.82 11.25 15.65
N LYS A 239 -5.41 10.15 15.18
CA LYS A 239 -5.93 9.05 16.02
C LYS A 239 -4.87 7.96 16.21
N GLY A 240 -3.59 8.34 16.26
CA GLY A 240 -2.46 7.41 16.31
C GLY A 240 -2.36 6.56 15.05
N HIS A 241 -2.05 5.27 15.22
CA HIS A 241 -1.87 4.31 14.13
C HIS A 241 -3.18 3.64 13.67
N LEU A 242 -4.33 4.28 13.92
CA LEU A 242 -5.62 3.80 13.41
C LEU A 242 -5.80 4.08 11.91
N PHE A 243 -5.17 5.15 11.40
CA PHE A 243 -5.24 5.59 10.00
C PHE A 243 -6.68 5.62 9.44
N PRO A 244 -7.59 6.42 10.04
CA PRO A 244 -8.99 6.35 9.69
C PRO A 244 -9.25 6.86 8.27
N GLY A 245 -10.31 6.33 7.66
CA GLY A 245 -10.72 6.66 6.29
C GLY A 245 -12.23 6.44 6.11
N GLY A 246 -12.65 5.92 4.95
CA GLY A 246 -14.08 5.74 4.63
C GLY A 246 -14.87 4.81 5.56
N HIS A 247 -14.19 3.99 6.35
CA HIS A 247 -14.79 3.08 7.34
C HIS A 247 -14.93 3.70 8.75
N ASP A 248 -14.46 4.94 8.96
CA ASP A 248 -14.62 5.71 10.19
C ASP A 248 -15.61 6.85 9.92
N LEU A 249 -16.84 6.72 10.42
CA LEU A 249 -17.91 7.66 10.13
C LEU A 249 -17.57 9.10 10.59
N ASP A 250 -16.85 9.23 11.69
CA ASP A 250 -16.45 10.55 12.20
C ASP A 250 -15.45 11.21 11.25
N THR A 251 -14.46 10.48 10.74
CA THR A 251 -13.54 10.98 9.70
C THR A 251 -14.28 11.35 8.41
N VAL A 252 -15.28 10.56 7.99
CA VAL A 252 -16.11 10.90 6.82
C VAL A 252 -16.87 12.21 7.04
N LYS A 253 -17.44 12.42 8.23
CA LYS A 253 -18.14 13.68 8.57
C LYS A 253 -17.18 14.86 8.65
N GLU A 254 -15.96 14.68 9.16
CA GLU A 254 -14.95 15.73 9.19
C GLU A 254 -14.50 16.14 7.77
N GLY A 255 -14.43 15.17 6.85
CA GLY A 255 -14.02 15.37 5.46
C GLY A 255 -15.09 16.01 4.57
N LEU A 256 -16.34 16.11 5.00
CA LEU A 256 -17.45 16.62 4.18
C LEU A 256 -18.20 17.77 4.88
N GLY A 257 -18.40 18.87 4.16
CA GLY A 257 -19.38 19.90 4.52
C GLY A 257 -20.72 19.63 3.86
N PHE A 258 -21.81 19.84 4.59
CA PHE A 258 -23.16 19.70 4.06
C PHE A 258 -24.01 20.89 4.48
N GLU A 259 -24.54 21.62 3.50
CA GLU A 259 -25.45 22.72 3.72
C GLU A 259 -26.71 22.51 2.87
N VAL A 260 -27.88 22.63 3.50
CA VAL A 260 -29.18 22.53 2.80
C VAL A 260 -29.90 23.86 2.93
N GLN A 261 -30.26 24.42 1.79
CA GLN A 261 -31.09 25.61 1.71
C GLN A 261 -32.45 25.21 1.14
N ILE A 262 -33.51 25.51 1.90
CA ILE A 262 -34.89 25.20 1.52
C ILE A 262 -35.63 26.52 1.34
N ASN A 263 -36.01 26.82 0.11
CA ASN A 263 -36.81 27.99 -0.23
C ASN A 263 -38.23 27.54 -0.57
N SER A 264 -39.18 27.84 0.29
CA SER A 264 -40.59 27.51 0.06
C SER A 264 -41.21 28.45 -0.98
N TYR A 265 -42.10 27.89 -1.79
CA TYR A 265 -42.93 28.65 -2.74
C TYR A 265 -44.25 27.93 -2.96
N GLN A 266 -45.13 28.53 -3.75
CA GLN A 266 -46.41 27.92 -4.10
C GLN A 266 -46.61 27.98 -5.60
N HIS A 267 -47.04 26.87 -6.20
CA HIS A 267 -47.55 26.91 -7.56
C HIS A 267 -49.00 27.37 -7.55
N LEU A 268 -49.33 28.19 -8.55
CA LEU A 268 -50.70 28.55 -8.85
C LEU A 268 -51.53 27.29 -9.18
N PRO A 269 -52.85 27.31 -8.90
CA PRO A 269 -53.76 26.25 -9.32
C PRO A 269 -53.60 25.88 -10.80
N GLY A 270 -53.56 24.58 -11.10
CA GLY A 270 -53.48 24.04 -12.46
C GLY A 270 -52.10 24.06 -13.12
N GLN A 271 -51.05 24.55 -12.44
CA GLN A 271 -49.69 24.64 -13.01
C GLN A 271 -48.83 23.37 -12.85
N ILE A 272 -49.24 22.40 -12.03
CA ILE A 272 -48.51 21.13 -11.84
C ILE A 272 -49.32 19.96 -12.40
N LYS A 273 -48.66 19.09 -13.18
CA LYS A 273 -49.24 17.83 -13.67
C LYS A 273 -49.49 16.87 -12.49
N ASN A 274 -50.61 16.15 -12.52
CA ASN A 274 -50.99 15.12 -11.53
C ASN A 274 -51.50 15.64 -10.16
N VAL A 275 -51.90 16.92 -10.07
CA VAL A 275 -52.62 17.42 -8.89
C VAL A 275 -54.09 17.01 -8.98
N LYS A 276 -54.60 16.28 -7.97
CA LYS A 276 -55.98 15.75 -7.95
C LYS A 276 -57.05 16.85 -7.97
N ASP A 277 -56.75 18.03 -7.41
CA ASP A 277 -57.62 19.20 -7.44
C ASP A 277 -56.92 20.37 -8.15
N PRO A 278 -57.25 20.64 -9.42
CA PRO A 278 -56.60 21.69 -10.21
C PRO A 278 -56.91 23.10 -9.70
N LYS A 279 -57.83 23.28 -8.74
CA LYS A 279 -58.14 24.58 -8.12
C LYS A 279 -57.30 24.89 -6.88
N ARG A 280 -56.48 23.94 -6.43
CA ARG A 280 -55.71 24.09 -5.19
C ARG A 280 -54.32 24.66 -5.44
N TRP A 281 -53.91 25.59 -4.57
CA TRP A 281 -52.51 26.00 -4.46
C TRP A 281 -51.66 24.82 -3.99
N VAL A 282 -50.54 24.58 -4.64
CA VAL A 282 -49.65 23.48 -4.28
C VAL A 282 -48.42 24.05 -3.56
N PRO A 283 -48.24 23.77 -2.26
CA PRO A 283 -47.00 24.08 -1.56
C PRO A 283 -45.85 23.33 -2.21
N SER A 284 -44.74 24.01 -2.47
CA SER A 284 -43.53 23.42 -3.05
C SER A 284 -42.30 24.07 -2.46
N ALA A 285 -41.14 23.47 -2.69
CA ALA A 285 -39.87 24.01 -2.22
C ALA A 285 -38.78 23.79 -3.26
N VAL A 286 -37.89 24.77 -3.41
CA VAL A 286 -36.60 24.60 -4.06
C VAL A 286 -35.62 24.17 -2.97
N VAL A 287 -35.05 22.98 -3.13
CA VAL A 287 -34.06 22.42 -2.19
C VAL A 287 -32.71 22.49 -2.88
N ASN A 288 -31.83 23.36 -2.41
CA ASN A 288 -30.43 23.40 -2.83
C ASN A 288 -29.58 22.68 -1.79
N VAL A 289 -28.71 21.80 -2.25
CA VAL A 289 -27.80 21.03 -1.40
C VAL A 289 -26.38 21.34 -1.84
N PHE A 290 -25.58 21.88 -0.92
CA PHE A 290 -24.17 22.13 -1.12
C PHE A 290 -23.38 21.05 -0.38
N ILE A 291 -22.51 20.37 -1.11
CA ILE A 291 -21.61 19.35 -0.58
C ILE A 291 -20.19 19.86 -0.81
N GLU A 292 -19.50 20.15 0.29
CA GLU A 292 -18.12 20.64 0.27
C GLU A 292 -17.16 19.49 0.57
N ASN A 293 -16.11 19.36 -0.23
CA ASN A 293 -15.00 18.47 0.09
C ASN A 293 -13.96 19.21 0.93
N LYS A 294 -13.82 18.81 2.20
CA LYS A 294 -12.83 19.36 3.14
C LYS A 294 -11.57 18.49 3.24
N ALA A 295 -11.55 17.33 2.59
CA ALA A 295 -10.41 16.44 2.57
C ALA A 295 -9.29 17.00 1.67
N GLY A 296 -8.06 16.56 1.94
CA GLY A 296 -6.89 16.90 1.13
C GLY A 296 -6.79 16.13 -0.19
N HIS A 297 -7.85 15.45 -0.62
CA HIS A 297 -7.89 14.61 -1.82
C HIS A 297 -9.36 14.51 -2.28
N ARG A 298 -9.63 13.88 -3.42
CA ARG A 298 -11.00 13.66 -3.89
C ARG A 298 -11.79 12.81 -2.88
N VAL A 299 -13.11 12.96 -2.82
CA VAL A 299 -13.99 12.10 -2.01
C VAL A 299 -15.16 11.60 -2.88
N PRO A 300 -15.44 10.27 -2.90
CA PRO A 300 -14.59 9.20 -2.41
C PRO A 300 -13.33 9.06 -3.29
N ASP A 301 -12.24 8.59 -2.69
CA ASP A 301 -10.98 8.26 -3.36
C ASP A 301 -10.31 7.12 -2.59
N GLY A 302 -9.45 6.36 -3.28
CA GLY A 302 -9.01 5.04 -2.81
C GLY A 302 -10.09 3.99 -2.95
#